data_AF-A0A136MYB0-F1
#
_entry.id   AF-A0A136MYB0-F1
#
_cell.length_a   1.000
_cell.length_b   1.000
_cell.length_c   1.000
_cell.angle_alpha   90.00
_cell.angle_beta   90.00
_cell.angle_gamma   90.00
#
_symmetry.space_group_name_H-M   'P 1'
#
loop_
_entity.id
_entity.type
_entity.pdbx_description
1 polymer ?
#
loop_
_entity_poly.entity_id
_entity_poly.type
_entity_poly.pdbx_seq_one_letter_code
_entity_poly.pdbx_strand_id
1 'polypeptide(L)'
;MVGLDEIYDIDVDIYAPCALGATVNDDTLSRLKCSIIAGSANNQLKDEDKHGKAVMEKGIIYAPDFAINSGGVINVYTEFKGLNPEWGMKKAEEIYTTIQNIIQRSAKENIPTYQIANRIAEERIMAVGSVKLPM
;
A
#
# COMPACT_ATOMS: atom_id res chain seq x y z
N MET A 1 -20.51 -11.35 16.23
CA MET A 1 -20.06 -9.96 15.95
C MET A 1 -18.71 -9.82 16.65
N VAL A 2 -17.69 -9.32 15.96
CA VAL A 2 -16.35 -9.11 16.56
C VAL A 2 -16.32 -7.71 17.16
N GLY A 3 -15.80 -7.55 18.37
CA GLY A 3 -15.53 -6.24 18.96
C GLY A 3 -14.47 -5.45 18.18
N LEU A 4 -14.50 -4.11 18.31
CA LEU A 4 -13.55 -3.24 17.60
C LEU A 4 -12.09 -3.52 17.94
N ASP A 5 -11.80 -3.85 19.20
CA ASP A 5 -10.43 -4.17 19.62
C ASP A 5 -10.08 -5.66 19.38
N GLU A 6 -11.07 -6.55 19.44
CA GLU A 6 -10.87 -7.99 19.21
C GLU A 6 -10.47 -8.32 17.76
N ILE A 7 -10.70 -7.39 16.81
CA ILE A 7 -10.36 -7.56 15.39
C ILE A 7 -8.87 -7.88 15.17
N TYR A 8 -8.00 -7.42 16.08
CA TYR A 8 -6.55 -7.60 15.98
C TYR A 8 -6.09 -9.00 16.39
N ASP A 9 -6.90 -9.74 17.15
CA ASP A 9 -6.54 -11.05 17.71
C ASP A 9 -7.12 -12.23 16.92
N ILE A 10 -7.95 -11.95 15.90
CA ILE A 10 -8.58 -12.98 15.10
C ILE A 10 -7.52 -13.69 14.26
N ASP A 11 -7.66 -15.02 14.19
CA ASP A 11 -6.90 -15.85 13.28
C ASP A 11 -7.43 -15.72 11.85
N VAL A 12 -6.79 -14.86 11.06
CA VAL A 12 -7.14 -14.57 9.66
C VAL A 12 -5.87 -14.51 8.81
N ASP A 13 -5.97 -14.85 7.54
CA ASP A 13 -4.82 -14.76 6.63
C ASP A 13 -4.46 -13.32 6.27
N ILE A 14 -5.47 -12.45 6.14
CA ILE A 14 -5.35 -11.06 5.66
C ILE A 14 -6.03 -10.10 6.64
N TYR A 15 -5.28 -9.12 7.12
CA TYR A 15 -5.80 -7.95 7.83
C TYR A 15 -5.97 -6.79 6.86
N ALA A 16 -7.21 -6.28 6.71
CA ALA A 16 -7.57 -5.21 5.78
C ALA A 16 -8.07 -3.96 6.53
N PRO A 17 -7.17 -3.08 7.01
CA PRO A 17 -7.57 -1.84 7.68
C PRO A 17 -8.23 -0.86 6.69
N CYS A 18 -9.51 -0.54 6.91
CA CYS A 18 -10.29 0.33 6.01
C CYS A 18 -10.96 1.52 6.72
N ALA A 19 -10.73 1.71 8.02
CA ALA A 19 -11.39 2.74 8.83
C ALA A 19 -10.51 3.96 9.10
N LEU A 20 -9.51 3.81 9.98
CA LEU A 20 -8.59 4.88 10.39
C LEU A 20 -7.14 4.44 10.19
N GLY A 21 -6.24 5.43 10.18
CA GLY A 21 -4.79 5.22 10.15
C GLY A 21 -4.22 4.75 11.50
N ALA A 22 -2.92 4.53 11.52
CA ALA A 22 -2.09 4.15 12.67
C ALA A 22 -2.54 2.87 13.40
N THR A 23 -3.32 2.01 12.73
CA THR A 23 -3.79 0.74 13.30
C THR A 23 -2.72 -0.35 13.29
N VAL A 24 -1.60 -0.14 12.61
CA VAL A 24 -0.40 -0.96 12.72
C VAL A 24 0.61 -0.17 13.55
N ASN A 25 0.77 -0.58 14.82
CA ASN A 25 1.57 0.10 15.82
C ASN A 25 2.13 -0.89 16.86
N ASP A 26 2.83 -0.36 17.87
CA ASP A 26 3.41 -1.13 18.98
C ASP A 26 2.42 -2.07 19.70
N ASP A 27 1.17 -1.63 19.86
CA ASP A 27 0.15 -2.33 20.64
C ASP A 27 -0.57 -3.40 19.80
N THR A 28 -0.76 -3.14 18.50
CA THR A 28 -1.57 -3.97 17.62
C THR A 28 -0.75 -4.96 16.80
N LEU A 29 0.48 -4.61 16.39
CA LEU A 29 1.28 -5.44 15.50
C LEU A 29 1.61 -6.80 16.12
N SER A 30 1.83 -6.86 17.43
CA SER A 30 2.10 -8.12 18.14
C SER A 30 0.90 -9.07 18.12
N ARG A 31 -0.32 -8.52 18.18
CA ARG A 31 -1.60 -9.23 18.22
C ARG A 31 -1.98 -9.85 16.88
N LEU A 32 -1.64 -9.18 15.78
CA LEU A 32 -1.94 -9.64 14.42
C LEU A 32 -1.35 -11.02 14.12
N LYS A 33 -2.21 -11.94 13.69
CA LYS A 33 -1.87 -13.32 13.26
C LYS A 33 -1.80 -13.49 11.74
N CYS A 34 -2.12 -12.43 10.99
CA CYS A 34 -2.16 -12.46 9.54
C CYS A 34 -0.80 -12.56 8.88
N SER A 35 -0.78 -13.11 7.66
CA SER A 35 0.39 -13.10 6.79
C SER A 35 0.43 -11.89 5.87
N ILE A 36 -0.70 -11.20 5.68
CA ILE A 36 -0.82 -10.06 4.75
C ILE A 36 -1.57 -8.90 5.43
N ILE A 37 -1.06 -7.69 5.24
CA ILE A 37 -1.76 -6.43 5.55
C ILE A 37 -2.04 -5.71 4.22
N ALA A 38 -3.32 -5.57 3.88
CA ALA A 38 -3.77 -4.96 2.63
C ALA A 38 -5.16 -4.32 2.82
N GLY A 39 -5.19 -3.04 3.15
CA GLY A 39 -6.42 -2.28 3.40
C GLY A 39 -6.44 -0.93 2.70
N SER A 40 -7.59 -0.26 2.73
CA SER A 40 -7.80 1.04 2.06
C SER A 40 -7.56 2.27 2.94
N ALA A 41 -7.37 2.10 4.25
CA ALA A 41 -7.13 3.21 5.17
C ALA A 41 -5.84 3.96 4.80
N ASN A 42 -5.79 5.26 5.09
CA ASN A 42 -4.58 6.08 4.92
C ASN A 42 -3.73 6.07 6.20
N ASN A 43 -2.42 6.23 6.04
CA ASN A 43 -1.42 6.27 7.12
C ASN A 43 -1.49 5.04 8.03
N GLN A 44 -1.52 3.83 7.46
CA GLN A 44 -1.81 2.60 8.22
C GLN A 44 -0.74 2.28 9.28
N LEU A 45 0.53 2.51 8.93
CA LEU A 45 1.65 2.43 9.85
C LEU A 45 1.68 3.70 10.70
N LYS A 46 1.72 3.56 12.03
CA LYS A 46 1.79 4.72 12.94
C LYS A 46 3.11 5.49 12.83
N ASP A 47 4.18 4.77 12.49
CA ASP A 47 5.54 5.24 12.27
C ASP A 47 6.11 4.31 11.20
N GLU A 48 6.38 4.85 10.01
CA GLU A 48 6.74 4.05 8.84
C GLU A 48 8.12 3.39 8.99
N ASP A 49 9.09 4.12 9.55
CA ASP A 49 10.46 3.64 9.77
C ASP A 49 10.48 2.47 10.75
N LYS A 50 9.77 2.64 11.88
CA LYS A 50 9.70 1.63 12.93
C LYS A 50 8.80 0.46 12.54
N HIS A 51 7.53 0.73 12.24
CA HIS A 51 6.54 -0.33 12.07
C HIS A 51 6.63 -0.98 10.70
N GLY A 52 7.07 -0.27 9.65
CA GLY A 52 7.32 -0.88 8.34
C GLY A 52 8.44 -1.91 8.40
N LYS A 53 9.50 -1.64 9.17
CA LYS A 53 10.57 -2.61 9.44
C LYS A 53 10.08 -3.78 10.31
N ALA A 54 9.35 -3.49 11.39
CA ALA A 54 8.84 -4.53 12.28
C ALA A 54 7.87 -5.49 11.57
N VAL A 55 7.01 -4.99 10.68
CA VAL A 55 6.11 -5.80 9.84
C VAL A 55 6.90 -6.74 8.94
N MET A 56 7.95 -6.23 8.29
CA MET A 56 8.85 -7.03 7.45
C MET A 56 9.60 -8.10 8.28
N GLU A 57 10.14 -7.73 9.44
CA GLU A 57 10.86 -8.65 10.34
C GLU A 57 9.95 -9.77 10.88
N LYS A 58 8.65 -9.48 11.08
CA LYS A 58 7.63 -10.47 11.45
C LYS A 58 7.23 -11.39 10.28
N GLY A 59 7.75 -11.16 9.07
CA GLY A 59 7.44 -11.93 7.87
C GLY A 59 6.06 -11.61 7.27
N ILE A 60 5.44 -10.50 7.67
CA ILE A 60 4.14 -10.08 7.16
C ILE A 60 4.34 -9.29 5.87
N ILE A 61 3.61 -9.66 4.82
CA ILE A 61 3.57 -8.91 3.56
C ILE A 61 2.68 -7.68 3.76
N TYR A 62 3.22 -6.50 3.53
CA TYR A 62 2.47 -5.25 3.60
C TYR A 62 2.34 -4.60 2.24
N ALA A 63 1.11 -4.38 1.79
CA ALA A 63 0.80 -3.55 0.63
C ALA A 63 0.74 -2.08 1.07
N PRO A 64 1.67 -1.21 0.61
CA PRO A 64 1.72 0.19 1.03
C PRO A 64 0.41 0.91 0.75
N ASP A 65 -0.10 1.63 1.74
CA ASP A 65 -1.44 2.21 1.76
C ASP A 65 -1.72 3.12 0.57
N PHE A 66 -0.86 4.09 0.29
CA PHE A 66 -1.01 5.04 -0.81
C PHE A 66 -0.96 4.38 -2.19
N ALA A 67 -0.33 3.21 -2.30
CA ALA A 67 -0.26 2.46 -3.54
C ALA A 67 -1.53 1.63 -3.76
N ILE A 68 -1.97 0.89 -2.74
CA ILE A 68 -3.14 0.00 -2.84
C ILE A 68 -4.45 0.78 -2.92
N ASN A 69 -4.56 1.92 -2.24
CA ASN A 69 -5.78 2.74 -2.23
C ASN A 69 -5.84 3.80 -3.35
N SER A 70 -4.88 3.80 -4.27
CA SER A 70 -4.72 4.78 -5.35
C SER A 70 -5.89 4.84 -6.35
N GLY A 71 -6.79 3.86 -6.33
CA GLY A 71 -7.99 3.82 -7.17
C GLY A 71 -8.87 5.07 -7.07
N GLY A 72 -8.94 5.69 -5.88
CA GLY A 72 -9.67 6.95 -5.70
C GLY A 72 -9.09 8.11 -6.51
N VAL A 73 -7.76 8.26 -6.49
CA VAL A 73 -7.06 9.31 -7.27
C VAL A 73 -7.15 9.04 -8.76
N ILE A 74 -7.05 7.77 -9.17
CA ILE A 74 -7.25 7.35 -10.57
C ILE A 74 -8.66 7.74 -11.05
N ASN A 75 -9.69 7.51 -10.23
CA ASN A 75 -11.05 7.90 -10.58
C ASN A 75 -11.20 9.42 -10.73
N VAL A 76 -10.70 10.20 -9.76
CA VAL A 76 -10.72 11.67 -9.84
C VAL A 76 -10.00 12.19 -11.09
N TYR A 77 -8.85 11.60 -11.44
CA TYR A 77 -8.14 11.95 -12.67
C TYR A 77 -8.95 11.61 -13.94
N THR A 78 -9.63 10.46 -13.93
CA THR A 78 -10.51 10.01 -15.03
C THR A 78 -11.61 11.06 -15.28
N GLU A 79 -12.28 11.50 -14.22
CA GLU A 79 -13.30 12.55 -14.27
C GLU A 79 -12.71 13.89 -14.73
N PHE A 80 -11.59 14.31 -14.15
CA PHE A 80 -10.93 15.58 -14.48
C PHE A 80 -10.53 15.68 -15.96
N LYS A 81 -10.10 14.57 -16.57
CA LYS A 81 -9.74 14.50 -17.99
C LYS A 81 -10.91 14.21 -18.92
N GLY A 82 -12.13 14.01 -18.39
CA GLY A 82 -13.30 13.63 -19.18
C GLY A 82 -13.15 12.28 -19.87
N LEU A 83 -12.38 11.36 -19.27
CA LEU A 83 -12.16 10.01 -19.80
C LEU A 83 -13.35 9.10 -19.50
N ASN A 84 -13.51 8.05 -20.30
CA ASN A 84 -14.52 7.01 -20.06
C ASN A 84 -14.25 6.33 -18.70
N PRO A 85 -15.27 6.10 -17.83
CA PRO A 85 -15.14 5.32 -16.60
C PRO A 85 -14.45 3.95 -16.78
N GLU A 86 -14.64 3.29 -17.93
CA GLU A 86 -13.96 2.02 -18.25
C GLU A 86 -12.43 2.19 -18.30
N TRP A 87 -11.94 3.36 -18.73
CA TRP A 87 -10.50 3.67 -18.68
C TRP A 87 -10.01 3.73 -17.23
N GLY A 88 -10.78 4.37 -16.34
CA GLY A 88 -10.45 4.48 -14.92
C GLY A 88 -10.39 3.11 -14.25
N MET A 89 -11.35 2.22 -14.55
CA MET A 89 -11.36 0.85 -14.05
C MET A 89 -10.16 0.04 -14.55
N LYS A 90 -9.87 0.07 -15.86
CA LYS A 90 -8.69 -0.58 -16.44
C LYS A 90 -7.39 -0.05 -15.83
N LYS A 91 -7.32 1.25 -15.55
CA LYS A 91 -6.16 1.86 -14.89
C LYS A 91 -6.03 1.40 -13.44
N ALA A 92 -7.14 1.25 -12.72
CA ALA A 92 -7.16 0.73 -11.35
C ALA A 92 -6.74 -0.76 -11.30
N GLU A 93 -6.99 -1.57 -12.34
CA GLU A 93 -6.50 -2.94 -12.41
C GLU A 93 -4.95 -3.02 -12.38
N GLU A 94 -4.25 -1.98 -12.87
CA GLU A 94 -2.78 -1.90 -12.80
C GLU A 94 -2.21 -1.78 -11.38
N ILE A 95 -3.06 -1.49 -10.38
CA ILE A 95 -2.67 -1.51 -8.95
C ILE A 95 -2.14 -2.90 -8.58
N TYR A 96 -2.72 -3.97 -9.14
CA TYR A 96 -2.25 -5.34 -8.92
C TYR A 96 -0.76 -5.48 -9.27
N THR A 97 -0.38 -5.09 -10.50
CA THR A 97 1.00 -5.19 -10.97
C THR A 97 1.94 -4.27 -10.19
N THR A 98 1.46 -3.08 -9.79
CA THR A 98 2.23 -2.14 -8.98
C THR A 98 2.58 -2.73 -7.61
N ILE A 99 1.58 -3.25 -6.89
CA ILE A 99 1.77 -3.90 -5.59
C ILE A 99 2.64 -5.16 -5.73
N GLN A 100 2.41 -5.97 -6.77
CA GLN A 100 3.24 -7.14 -7.03
C GLN A 100 4.72 -6.77 -7.22
N ASN A 101 5.02 -5.73 -7.99
CA ASN A 101 6.39 -5.25 -8.20
C ASN A 101 7.03 -4.77 -6.88
N ILE A 102 6.28 -4.00 -6.07
CA ILE A 102 6.75 -3.54 -4.76
C ILE A 102 7.14 -4.73 -3.87
N ILE A 103 6.26 -5.74 -3.75
CA ILE A 103 6.49 -6.91 -2.89
C ILE A 103 7.70 -7.72 -3.40
N GLN A 104 7.78 -7.96 -4.71
CA GLN A 104 8.89 -8.71 -5.30
C GLN A 104 10.24 -8.01 -5.12
N ARG A 105 10.30 -6.68 -5.30
CA ARG A 105 11.51 -5.89 -5.07
C ARG A 105 11.88 -5.84 -3.59
N SER A 106 10.91 -5.68 -2.71
CA SER A 106 11.12 -5.74 -1.25
C SER A 106 11.78 -7.04 -0.82
N ALA A 107 11.26 -8.18 -1.31
CA ALA A 107 11.85 -9.49 -1.03
C ALA A 107 13.26 -9.66 -1.61
N LYS A 108 13.51 -9.16 -2.83
CA LYS A 108 14.81 -9.26 -3.49
C LYS A 108 15.89 -8.37 -2.86
N GLU A 109 15.52 -7.15 -2.50
CA GLU A 109 16.44 -6.13 -1.98
C GLU A 109 16.58 -6.20 -0.45
N ASN A 110 15.71 -6.97 0.22
CA ASN A 110 15.59 -7.05 1.68
C ASN A 110 15.32 -5.68 2.32
N ILE A 111 14.34 -4.96 1.78
CA ILE A 111 13.97 -3.59 2.16
C ILE A 111 12.45 -3.52 2.37
N PRO A 112 11.94 -2.80 3.39
CA PRO A 112 10.50 -2.69 3.63
C PRO A 112 9.72 -2.17 2.42
N THR A 113 8.49 -2.68 2.24
CA THR A 113 7.66 -2.36 1.06
C THR A 113 7.34 -0.88 0.92
N TYR A 114 7.17 -0.14 2.02
CA TYR A 114 6.92 1.32 1.98
C TYR A 114 8.11 2.08 1.35
N GLN A 115 9.35 1.70 1.68
CA GLN A 115 10.55 2.32 1.10
C GLN A 115 10.69 1.96 -0.39
N ILE A 116 10.40 0.71 -0.76
CA ILE A 116 10.42 0.28 -2.17
C ILE A 116 9.36 1.05 -2.98
N ALA A 117 8.17 1.27 -2.42
CA ALA A 117 7.14 2.07 -3.08
C ALA A 117 7.60 3.51 -3.33
N ASN A 118 8.24 4.14 -2.35
CA ASN A 118 8.84 5.48 -2.51
C ASN A 118 9.91 5.48 -3.61
N ARG A 119 10.83 4.50 -3.61
CA ARG A 119 11.87 4.39 -4.65
C ARG A 119 11.30 4.21 -6.04
N ILE A 120 10.29 3.35 -6.22
CA ILE A 120 9.63 3.16 -7.52
C ILE A 120 9.01 4.49 -8.00
N ALA A 121 8.38 5.24 -7.10
CA ALA A 121 7.81 6.54 -7.44
C ALA A 121 8.90 7.55 -7.86
N GLU A 122 9.98 7.66 -7.09
CA GLU A 122 11.13 8.52 -7.39
C GLU A 122 11.79 8.15 -8.72
N GLU A 123 12.05 6.86 -8.96
CA GLU A 123 12.59 6.32 -10.21
C GLU A 123 11.73 6.73 -11.41
N ARG A 124 10.39 6.60 -11.28
CA ARG A 124 9.44 6.99 -12.33
C ARG A 124 9.48 8.50 -12.58
N ILE A 125 9.54 9.32 -11.53
CA ILE A 125 9.62 10.78 -11.65
C ILE A 125 10.91 11.18 -12.37
N MET A 126 12.05 10.62 -11.96
CA MET A 126 13.35 10.89 -12.59
C MET A 126 13.38 10.45 -14.06
N ALA A 127 12.86 9.25 -14.35
CA ALA A 127 12.80 8.73 -15.71
C ALA A 127 11.99 9.67 -16.63
N VAL A 128 10.79 10.08 -16.21
CA VAL A 128 9.95 11.01 -16.99
C VAL A 128 10.58 12.40 -17.08
N GLY A 129 11.14 12.92 -15.98
CA GLY A 129 11.79 14.24 -15.95
C GLY A 129 13.03 14.35 -16.83
N SER A 130 13.71 13.22 -17.08
CA SER A 130 14.88 13.16 -17.98
C SER A 130 14.50 13.18 -19.46
N VAL A 131 13.24 12.84 -19.80
CA VAL A 131 12.71 12.97 -21.15
C VAL A 131 12.35 14.44 -21.37
N LYS A 132 13.11 15.15 -22.21
CA LYS A 132 12.75 16.50 -22.66
C LYS A 132 11.41 16.41 -23.41
N LEU A 133 10.32 16.73 -22.74
CA LEU A 133 9.03 16.92 -23.41
C LEU A 133 9.13 18.19 -24.27
N PRO A 134 8.75 18.15 -25.56
CA PRO A 134 8.49 19.38 -26.28
C PRO A 134 7.37 20.11 -25.54
N MET A 135 7.67 21.33 -25.04
CA MET A 135 6.66 22.26 -24.58
C MET A 135 5.76 22.67 -25.75
#